data_AF-A0A261VLD5-F1
#
_entry.id   AF-A0A261VLD5-F1
#
_cell.length_a   1.000
_cell.length_b   1.000
_cell.length_c   1.000
_cell.angle_alpha   90.00
_cell.angle_beta   90.00
_cell.angle_gamma   90.00
#
_symmetry.space_group_name_H-M   'P 1'
#
loop_
_entity.id
_entity.type
_entity.pdbx_description
1 polymer ?
#
loop_
_entity_poly.entity_id
_entity_poly.type
_entity_poly.pdbx_seq_one_letter_code
_entity_poly.pdbx_strand_id
1 'polypeptide(L)' 'MIPAIGVMIAAYIITRMVASLTRPDVNKVAKVLAVATIIVTIVSVSDLMSAASSARNGMPALMR' A
#
# COMPACT_ATOMS: atom_id res chain seq x y z
N MET A 1 -14.23 2.94 5.52
CA MET A 1 -13.90 3.94 4.47
C MET A 1 -12.39 4.15 4.35
N ILE A 2 -11.68 4.44 5.45
CA ILE A 2 -10.22 4.67 5.45
C ILE A 2 -9.38 3.49 4.91
N PRO A 3 -9.67 2.20 5.24
CA PRO A 3 -8.86 1.08 4.74
C PRO A 3 -8.98 0.90 3.21
N ALA A 4 -10.17 1.11 2.64
CA ALA A 4 -10.40 0.99 1.21
C ALA A 4 -9.65 2.08 0.40
N ILE A 5 -9.64 3.32 0.92
CA ILE A 5 -8.91 4.43 0.32
C ILE A 5 -7.40 4.15 0.36
N GLY A 6 -6.87 3.62 1.47
CA GLY A 6 -5.47 3.25 1.59
C GLY A 6 -5.04 2.17 0.59
N VAL A 7 -5.86 1.12 0.40
CA VAL A 7 -5.61 0.09 -0.61
C VAL A 7 -5.65 0.66 -2.03
N MET A 8 -6.59 1.56 -2.33
CA MET A 8 -6.69 2.20 -3.64
C MET A 8 -5.45 3.03 -3.98
N ILE A 9 -4.97 3.84 -3.04
CA ILE A 9 -3.77 4.67 -3.22
C ILE A 9 -2.53 3.77 -3.38
N ALA A 10 -2.43 2.68 -2.61
CA ALA A 10 -1.33 1.75 -2.73
C ALA A 10 -1.30 1.06 -4.10
N ALA A 11 -2.45 0.64 -4.62
CA ALA A 11 -2.54 0.10 -5.97
C ALA A 11 -2.01 1.10 -7.00
N TYR A 12 -2.42 2.37 -6.92
CA TYR A 12 -1.92 3.43 -7.80
C TYR A 12 -0.39 3.62 -7.71
N ILE A 13 0.16 3.67 -6.48
CA ILE A 13 1.61 3.82 -6.27
C ILE A 13 2.36 2.65 -6.93
N ILE A 14 1.91 1.41 -6.70
CA ILE A 14 2.52 0.22 -7.27
C ILE A 14 2.48 0.27 -8.79
N THR A 15 1.31 0.53 -9.40
CA THR A 15 1.18 0.58 -10.87
C THR A 15 2.07 1.66 -11.48
N ARG A 16 2.16 2.84 -10.86
CA ARG A 16 3.02 3.94 -11.32
C ARG A 16 4.51 3.59 -11.26
N MET A 17 4.93 2.91 -10.19
CA MET A 17 6.32 2.48 -10.02
C MET A 17 6.69 1.34 -10.99
N VAL A 18 5.78 0.40 -11.23
CA VAL A 18 5.93 -0.64 -12.25
C VAL A 18 6.06 -0.03 -13.65
N ALA A 19 5.20 0.95 -13.98
CA ALA A 19 5.31 1.67 -15.25
C ALA A 19 6.66 2.41 -15.41
N SER A 20 7.22 2.92 -14.30
CA SER A 20 8.55 3.53 -14.29
C SER A 20 9.66 2.50 -14.48
N LEU A 21 9.53 1.28 -13.96
CA LEU A 21 10.49 0.19 -14.14
C LEU A 21 10.57 -0.31 -15.58
N THR A 22 9.45 -0.30 -16.30
CA THR A 22 9.37 -0.68 -17.72
C THR A 22 9.94 0.35 -18.69
N ARG A 23 10.26 1.56 -18.23
CA ARG A 23 10.88 2.58 -19.09
C ARG A 23 12.38 2.29 -19.27
N PRO A 24 12.89 2.27 -20.52
CA PRO A 24 14.31 2.00 -20.80
C PRO A 24 15.23 3.14 -20.36
N ASP A 25 14.71 4.37 -20.26
CA ASP A 25 15.47 5.59 -19.93
C ASP A 25 15.68 5.84 -18.43
N VAL A 26 15.24 4.91 -17.58
CA VAL A 26 15.30 5.11 -16.11
C VAL A 26 16.61 4.60 -15.55
N ASN A 27 17.32 5.49 -14.84
CA ASN A 27 18.59 5.21 -14.18
C ASN A 27 18.49 3.99 -13.23
N LYS A 28 19.55 3.17 -13.18
CA LYS A 28 19.62 1.95 -12.34
C LYS A 28 19.28 2.23 -10.87
N VAL A 29 19.77 3.34 -10.33
CA VAL A 29 19.47 3.76 -8.94
C VAL A 29 17.98 4.02 -8.74
N ALA A 30 17.32 4.69 -9.70
CA ALA A 30 15.89 4.95 -9.64
C ALA A 30 15.06 3.67 -9.74
N LYS A 31 15.51 2.66 -10.50
CA LYS A 31 14.87 1.34 -10.52
C LYS A 31 14.94 0.64 -9.16
N VAL A 32 16.10 0.67 -8.51
CA VAL A 32 16.26 0.10 -7.16
C VAL A 32 15.36 0.80 -6.15
N LEU A 33 15.30 2.13 -6.18
CA LEU A 33 14.40 2.91 -5.31
C LEU A 33 12.91 2.64 -5.60
N ALA A 34 12.53 2.47 -6.87
CA ALA A 34 11.16 2.12 -7.23
C ALA A 34 10.76 0.75 -6.65
N VAL A 35 11.64 -0.25 -6.72
CA VAL A 35 11.42 -1.57 -6.10
C VAL A 35 11.31 -1.44 -4.58
N ALA A 36 12.21 -0.68 -3.94
CA ALA A 36 12.14 -0.44 -2.50
C ALA A 36 10.81 0.23 -2.08
N THR A 37 10.34 1.19 -2.87
CA THR A 37 9.06 1.89 -2.65
C THR A 37 7.87 0.93 -2.75
N ILE A 38 7.90 0.01 -3.72
CA ILE A 38 6.87 -1.03 -3.85
C ILE A 38 6.84 -1.92 -2.59
N ILE A 39 8.01 -2.37 -2.12
CA ILE A 39 8.10 -3.21 -0.91
C ILE A 39 7.52 -2.49 0.31
N VAL A 40 7.93 -1.24 0.55
CA VAL A 40 7.42 -0.43 1.67
C VAL A 40 5.91 -0.26 1.57
N THR A 41 5.39 0.02 0.37
CA THR A 41 3.96 0.17 0.14
C THR A 41 3.19 -1.10 0.52
N ILE A 42 3.70 -2.29 0.16
CA ILE A 42 3.07 -3.58 0.49
C ILE A 42 3.04 -3.79 2.02
N VAL A 43 4.13 -3.49 2.72
CA VAL A 43 4.21 -3.61 4.18
C VAL A 43 3.20 -2.67 4.84
N SER A 44 3.16 -1.40 4.42
CA SER A 44 2.23 -0.41 4.99
C SER A 44 0.76 -0.77 4.76
N VAL A 45 0.41 -1.33 3.62
CA VAL A 45 -0.98 -1.79 3.36
C VAL A 45 -1.33 -3.00 4.22
N SER A 46 -0.39 -3.92 4.41
CA SER A 46 -0.59 -5.10 5.26
C SER A 46 -0.84 -4.70 6.72
N ASP A 47 -0.10 -3.71 7.20
CA ASP A 47 -0.29 -3.12 8.53
C ASP A 47 -1.65 -2.39 8.63
N LEU A 48 -1.98 -1.56 7.63
CA LEU A 48 -3.28 -0.87 7.57
C LEU A 48 -4.46 -1.85 7.59
N MET A 49 -4.37 -2.97 6.85
CA MET A 49 -5.39 -4.02 6.86
C MET A 49 -5.48 -4.74 8.21
N SER A 50 -4.34 -4.99 8.86
CA SER A 50 -4.29 -5.62 10.19
C SER A 50 -4.86 -4.69 11.29
N ALA A 51 -4.58 -3.40 11.20
CA ALA A 51 -5.19 -2.38 12.06
C ALA A 51 -6.70 -2.28 11.82
N ALA A 52 -7.14 -2.32 10.56
CA ALA A 52 -8.55 -2.28 10.21
C ALA A 52 -9.35 -3.51 10.69
N SER A 53 -8.76 -4.70 10.61
CA SER A 53 -9.39 -5.94 11.10
C SER A 53 -9.47 -5.96 12.63
N SER A 54 -8.43 -5.49 13.31
CA SER A 54 -8.40 -5.35 14.77
C SER A 54 -9.44 -4.34 15.27
N ALA A 55 -9.57 -3.19 14.59
CA ALA A 55 -10.59 -2.18 14.91
C ALA A 55 -12.03 -2.72 14.74
N ARG A 56 -12.26 -3.62 13.78
CA ARG A 56 -13.57 -4.27 13.56
C ARG A 56 -13.93 -5.26 14.68
N ASN A 57 -12.95 -6.00 15.20
CA ASN A 57 -13.15 -6.99 16.26
C ASN A 57 -13.21 -6.36 17.67
N GLY A 58 -12.77 -5.11 17.84
CA GLY A 58 -12.80 -4.38 19.10
C GLY A 58 -14.10 -3.61 19.41
N MET A 59 -15.14 -3.66 18.56
CA MET A 59 -16.46 -3.07 18.86
C MET A 59 -17.26 -4.00 19.79
N PRO A 60 -17.38 -3.69 21.11
CA PRO A 60 -18.24 -4.45 22.00
C PRO A 60 -19.69 -4.11 21.69
N ALA A 61 -20.58 -5.06 21.96
CA ALA A 61 -22.02 -5.00 21.78
C ALA A 61 -22.74 -3.98 22.71
N LEU A 62 -22.30 -2.72 22.75
CA LEU A 62 -22.88 -1.63 23.54
C LEU A 62 -23.67 -0.62 22.71
N MET A 63 -24.18 -1.05 21.55
CA MET A 63 -25.09 -0.24 20.73
C MET A 63 -26.18 -1.12 20.12
N ARG A 64 -26.89 -1.87 20.98
CA ARG A 64 -28.22 -2.40 20.72
C ARG A 64 -29.17 -1.88 21.77
#